data_AF-A0A382IP41-F1
#
_entry.id   AF-A0A382IP41-F1
#
_cell.length_a   1.000
_cell.length_b   1.000
_cell.length_c   1.000
_cell.angle_alpha   90.00
_cell.angle_beta   90.00
_cell.angle_gamma   90.00
#
_symmetry.space_group_name_H-M   'P 1'
#
loop_
_entity.id
_entity.type
_entity.pdbx_description
1 polymer ?
#
loop_
_entity_poly.entity_id
_entity_poly.type
_entity_poly.pdbx_seq_one_letter_code
_entity_poly.pdbx_strand_id
1 'polypeptide(L)'
;PNVGLSPTDATVAIGDTLTLDVMIQHPSNLNLVQIVIDLNSSDFTVIDQGNPGVVPFVDLDNVFTGATPIENQVVGNQLRFTKSSFTGQLVGSTTEPTALARVQLIARTTLTGSPAVAFSRSDAGTVFGLVGQSQPLDFNDGLSLTDADLKRQPRGSITATVKLEGHTAPLGSGNHSTLLDIHLRAPGSTIDIDDAIFIAANDANLSTTDTVEVATNAAGALTLVGVPAGRYVLTVKDTSHISGRTDTIVIRNGETIDVVNSISAALEVLGFFGSDLRGDPTSILPSTGSQMIAGDVSEDNEINEDDVNLIIAAWGTNKALPSFHQADINNDDIVGASDLTVTTSNFGNSEGFGAPPVYKTLASPSNERAQLDIRVVGGPPNGAYRTGDLLGVEVHALDLGQLAGFEFDLAYDDTRLRPLADRTQRGDIFAPNPHGSVLQT
;
A
#
# COMPACT_ATOMS: atom_id res chain seq x y z
N PRO A 1 28.16 16.09 -7.25
CA PRO A 1 28.90 14.88 -7.70
C PRO A 1 28.66 14.66 -9.20
N ASN A 2 29.53 13.96 -9.89
CA ASN A 2 29.34 13.57 -11.29
C ASN A 2 28.42 12.37 -11.42
N VAL A 3 28.49 11.43 -10.48
CA VAL A 3 27.58 10.29 -10.36
C VAL A 3 27.07 10.22 -8.93
N GLY A 4 25.78 9.99 -8.75
CA GLY A 4 25.15 9.81 -7.45
C GLY A 4 23.97 8.86 -7.50
N LEU A 5 23.46 8.49 -6.33
CA LEU A 5 22.20 7.75 -6.19
C LEU A 5 21.11 8.69 -5.67
N SER A 6 19.89 8.51 -6.17
CA SER A 6 18.69 9.23 -5.74
C SER A 6 17.58 8.25 -5.33
N PRO A 7 16.99 8.38 -4.14
CA PRO A 7 17.35 9.34 -3.08
C PRO A 7 18.78 9.12 -2.57
N THR A 8 19.46 10.20 -2.17
CA THR A 8 20.83 10.13 -1.66
C THR A 8 20.86 9.59 -0.24
N ASP A 9 19.84 9.93 0.55
CA ASP A 9 19.59 9.43 1.89
C ASP A 9 18.28 8.65 1.93
N ALA A 10 18.32 7.44 2.48
CA ALA A 10 17.12 6.61 2.61
C ALA A 10 17.14 5.75 3.88
N THR A 11 15.95 5.50 4.39
CA THR A 11 15.73 4.53 5.47
C THR A 11 15.18 3.25 4.86
N VAL A 12 15.67 2.11 5.33
CA VAL A 12 15.28 0.80 4.79
C VAL A 12 15.02 -0.17 5.94
N ALA A 13 13.94 -0.93 5.83
CA ALA A 13 13.63 -2.02 6.75
C ALA A 13 13.73 -3.37 6.03
N ILE A 14 13.80 -4.44 6.81
CA ILE A 14 13.82 -5.82 6.29
C ILE A 14 12.53 -6.06 5.50
N GLY A 15 12.66 -6.65 4.30
CA GLY A 15 11.54 -6.97 3.42
C GLY A 15 11.12 -5.81 2.50
N ASP A 16 11.60 -4.59 2.72
CA ASP A 16 11.28 -3.45 1.87
C ASP A 16 12.02 -3.50 0.53
N THR A 17 11.39 -2.90 -0.48
CA THR A 17 12.03 -2.60 -1.77
C THR A 17 12.61 -1.19 -1.76
N LEU A 18 13.94 -1.10 -1.85
CA LEU A 18 14.68 0.13 -2.06
C LEU A 18 14.81 0.40 -3.56
N THR A 19 14.28 1.54 -4.03
CA THR A 19 14.43 2.01 -5.41
C THR A 19 15.43 3.15 -5.47
N LEU A 20 16.45 3.03 -6.32
CA LEU A 20 17.49 4.05 -6.50
C LEU A 20 17.66 4.37 -7.98
N ASP A 21 17.66 5.65 -8.31
CA ASP A 21 18.02 6.15 -9.64
C ASP A 21 19.50 6.56 -9.63
N VAL A 22 20.24 6.09 -10.65
CA VAL A 22 21.60 6.53 -10.91
C VAL A 22 21.56 7.89 -11.60
N MET A 23 21.94 8.93 -10.87
CA MET A 23 21.95 10.31 -11.34
C MET A 23 23.33 10.66 -11.86
N ILE A 24 23.41 11.25 -13.05
CA ILE A 24 24.67 11.65 -13.66
C ILE A 24 24.67 13.09 -14.17
N GLN A 25 25.82 13.75 -14.07
CA GLN A 25 26.04 15.05 -14.68
C GLN A 25 27.53 15.29 -15.01
N HIS A 26 27.78 16.01 -16.10
CA HIS A 26 29.12 16.45 -16.44
C HIS A 26 29.09 17.70 -17.35
N PRO A 27 29.98 18.69 -17.15
CA PRO A 27 29.99 19.93 -17.94
C PRO A 27 30.49 19.76 -19.40
N SER A 28 31.02 18.59 -19.75
CA SER A 28 31.48 18.26 -21.11
C SER A 28 30.65 17.13 -21.69
N ASN A 29 30.57 17.08 -23.02
CA ASN A 29 29.84 16.02 -23.72
C ASN A 29 30.43 14.64 -23.39
N LEU A 30 29.56 13.77 -22.87
CA LEU A 30 29.87 12.37 -22.61
C LEU A 30 29.61 11.56 -23.89
N ASN A 31 30.42 10.55 -24.18
CA ASN A 31 30.16 9.57 -25.23
C ASN A 31 30.10 8.12 -24.71
N LEU A 32 30.46 7.91 -23.44
CA LEU A 32 30.36 6.63 -22.74
C LEU A 32 30.04 6.92 -21.27
N VAL A 33 29.17 6.09 -20.70
CA VAL A 33 28.93 6.03 -19.26
C VAL A 33 28.98 4.56 -18.87
N GLN A 34 29.87 4.23 -17.94
CA GLN A 34 29.92 2.93 -17.28
C GLN A 34 29.75 3.14 -15.78
N ILE A 35 28.79 2.44 -15.21
CA ILE A 35 28.43 2.47 -13.79
C ILE A 35 28.73 1.09 -13.21
N VAL A 36 29.47 1.06 -12.12
CA VAL A 36 29.71 -0.15 -11.34
C VAL A 36 29.37 0.13 -9.89
N ILE A 37 28.40 -0.60 -9.36
CA ILE A 37 27.97 -0.53 -7.95
C ILE A 37 28.41 -1.81 -7.26
N ASP A 38 29.18 -1.68 -6.19
CA ASP A 38 29.51 -2.76 -5.27
C ASP A 38 28.34 -2.96 -4.29
N LEU A 39 27.69 -4.13 -4.37
CA LEU A 39 26.53 -4.48 -3.56
C LEU A 39 26.90 -5.50 -2.48
N ASN A 40 26.55 -5.23 -1.23
CA ASN A 40 26.58 -6.27 -0.21
C ASN A 40 25.41 -7.24 -0.43
N SER A 41 25.68 -8.39 -1.05
CA SER A 41 24.68 -9.43 -1.32
C SER A 41 24.10 -10.08 -0.06
N SER A 42 24.70 -9.84 1.11
CA SER A 42 24.09 -10.21 2.40
C SER A 42 23.01 -9.23 2.84
N ASP A 43 23.08 -7.97 2.43
CA ASP A 43 22.09 -6.95 2.78
C ASP A 43 20.92 -6.92 1.79
N PHE A 44 21.21 -7.13 0.50
CA PHE A 44 20.24 -6.91 -0.58
C PHE A 44 20.13 -8.07 -1.56
N THR A 45 18.94 -8.21 -2.13
CA THR A 45 18.69 -8.99 -3.35
C THR A 45 18.32 -8.04 -4.47
N VAL A 46 18.87 -8.24 -5.66
CA VAL A 46 18.48 -7.47 -6.84
C VAL A 46 17.12 -7.96 -7.34
N ILE A 47 16.21 -7.04 -7.64
CA ILE A 47 15.00 -7.36 -8.40
C ILE A 47 15.40 -7.45 -9.87
N ASP A 48 15.14 -8.59 -10.49
CA ASP A 48 15.41 -8.82 -11.90
C ASP A 48 14.45 -8.00 -12.77
N GLN A 49 15.01 -7.16 -13.64
CA GLN A 49 14.29 -6.22 -14.50
C GLN A 49 14.21 -6.68 -15.96
N GLY A 50 14.62 -7.92 -16.29
CA GLY A 50 14.66 -8.35 -17.68
C GLY A 50 15.13 -9.78 -17.96
N ASN A 51 15.54 -10.03 -19.21
CA ASN A 51 15.97 -11.33 -19.72
C ASN A 51 16.94 -11.12 -20.91
N PRO A 52 18.07 -11.85 -21.05
CA PRO A 52 18.52 -13.01 -20.27
C PRO A 52 19.46 -12.72 -19.10
N GLY A 53 19.34 -13.56 -18.07
CA GLY A 53 20.05 -13.41 -16.81
C GLY A 53 19.43 -12.33 -15.92
N VAL A 54 20.00 -12.11 -14.74
CA VAL A 54 19.56 -11.04 -13.84
C VAL A 54 19.98 -9.70 -14.42
N VAL A 55 18.99 -8.90 -14.81
CA VAL A 55 19.18 -7.53 -15.33
C VAL A 55 18.94 -6.55 -14.18
N PRO A 56 20.00 -5.95 -13.59
CA PRO A 56 19.86 -5.15 -12.38
C PRO A 56 19.25 -3.76 -12.60
N PHE A 57 19.30 -3.21 -13.82
CA PHE A 57 18.85 -1.85 -14.08
C PHE A 57 17.73 -1.78 -15.13
N VAL A 58 16.79 -0.86 -14.92
CA VAL A 58 15.91 -0.32 -15.97
C VAL A 58 16.61 0.90 -16.57
N ASP A 59 16.84 0.90 -17.89
CA ASP A 59 17.33 2.10 -18.60
C ASP A 59 16.20 3.12 -18.70
N LEU A 60 16.43 4.33 -18.18
CA LEU A 60 15.42 5.40 -18.19
C LEU A 60 15.43 6.21 -19.51
N ASP A 61 16.37 5.91 -20.41
CA ASP A 61 16.54 6.49 -21.75
C ASP A 61 16.68 8.03 -21.82
N ASN A 62 16.95 8.68 -20.69
CA ASN A 62 17.24 10.12 -20.63
C ASN A 62 18.67 10.47 -21.06
N VAL A 63 19.56 9.47 -21.08
CA VAL A 63 20.98 9.60 -21.47
C VAL A 63 21.24 8.70 -22.65
N PHE A 64 21.81 9.28 -23.70
CA PHE A 64 21.98 8.66 -25.02
C PHE A 64 20.66 8.10 -25.54
N THR A 65 19.64 8.95 -25.61
CA THR A 65 18.26 8.56 -25.97
C THR A 65 18.22 7.73 -27.25
N GLY A 66 17.52 6.60 -27.20
CA GLY A 66 17.40 5.63 -28.28
C GLY A 66 18.59 4.68 -28.45
N ALA A 67 19.68 4.87 -27.71
CA ALA A 67 20.74 3.87 -27.59
C ALA A 67 20.33 2.78 -26.61
N THR A 68 20.83 1.56 -26.81
CA THR A 68 20.63 0.44 -25.89
C THR A 68 21.85 0.28 -24.98
N PRO A 69 21.68 -0.20 -23.74
CA PRO A 69 22.80 -0.54 -22.89
C PRO A 69 23.69 -1.61 -23.54
N ILE A 70 25.00 -1.38 -23.53
CA ILE A 70 26.02 -2.33 -23.95
C ILE A 70 26.18 -3.44 -22.90
N GLU A 71 26.04 -3.08 -21.63
CA GLU A 71 26.14 -3.98 -20.49
C GLU A 71 25.05 -3.63 -19.48
N ASN A 72 24.36 -4.64 -18.96
CA ASN A 72 23.41 -4.52 -17.86
C ASN A 72 23.29 -5.89 -17.17
N GLN A 73 24.17 -6.16 -16.21
CA GLN A 73 24.28 -7.49 -15.60
C GLN A 73 24.85 -7.44 -14.19
N VAL A 74 24.66 -8.53 -13.45
CA VAL A 74 25.31 -8.77 -12.16
C VAL A 74 26.57 -9.62 -12.37
N VAL A 75 27.73 -9.12 -11.93
CA VAL A 75 29.02 -9.85 -11.97
C VAL A 75 29.58 -9.98 -10.56
N GLY A 76 29.46 -11.18 -9.98
CA GLY A 76 29.78 -11.38 -8.57
C GLY A 76 28.88 -10.53 -7.68
N ASN A 77 29.47 -9.63 -6.90
CA ASN A 77 28.75 -8.66 -6.07
C ASN A 77 28.60 -7.28 -6.74
N GLN A 78 28.87 -7.16 -8.05
CA GLN A 78 28.83 -5.89 -8.76
C GLN A 78 27.63 -5.80 -9.68
N LEU A 79 26.92 -4.68 -9.61
CA LEU A 79 25.92 -4.30 -10.60
C LEU A 79 26.61 -3.44 -11.64
N ARG A 80 26.54 -3.84 -12.90
CA ARG A 80 27.25 -3.17 -14.00
C ARG A 80 26.25 -2.67 -15.03
N PHE A 81 26.41 -1.42 -15.43
CA PHE A 81 25.62 -0.79 -16.47
C PHE A 81 26.51 0.06 -17.38
N THR A 82 26.48 -0.17 -18.68
CA THR A 82 27.29 0.57 -19.65
C THR A 82 26.44 1.02 -20.82
N LYS A 83 26.51 2.31 -21.19
CA LYS A 83 25.81 2.90 -22.34
C LYS A 83 26.72 3.88 -23.06
N SER A 84 26.62 3.98 -24.39
CA SER A 84 27.48 4.87 -25.18
C SER A 84 26.73 5.55 -26.32
N SER A 85 27.32 6.60 -26.87
CA SER A 85 26.85 7.31 -28.05
C SER A 85 28.01 7.75 -28.93
N PHE A 86 27.87 7.64 -30.25
CA PHE A 86 28.90 8.07 -31.20
C PHE A 86 29.01 9.60 -31.32
N THR A 87 27.92 10.33 -31.10
CA THR A 87 27.89 11.80 -31.24
C THR A 87 28.25 12.51 -29.94
N GLY A 88 28.14 11.79 -28.82
CA GLY A 88 28.14 12.33 -27.49
C GLY A 88 26.93 13.21 -27.17
N GLN A 89 26.75 13.52 -25.89
CA GLN A 89 25.65 14.30 -25.34
C GLN A 89 26.14 15.09 -24.13
N LEU A 90 25.67 16.34 -23.98
CA LEU A 90 25.79 17.06 -22.71
C LEU A 90 24.75 16.48 -21.74
N VAL A 91 25.20 15.90 -20.64
CA VAL A 91 24.32 15.18 -19.71
C VAL A 91 24.23 15.93 -18.38
N GLY A 92 23.02 16.35 -18.03
CA GLY A 92 22.70 17.01 -16.77
C GLY A 92 23.48 18.28 -16.50
N SER A 93 23.28 18.81 -15.30
CA SER A 93 24.07 19.88 -14.71
C SER A 93 24.28 19.61 -13.21
N THR A 94 25.09 20.44 -12.55
CA THR A 94 25.33 20.33 -11.11
C THR A 94 24.06 20.56 -10.27
N THR A 95 23.10 21.31 -10.78
CA THR A 95 21.81 21.60 -10.11
C THR A 95 20.67 20.72 -10.60
N GLU A 96 20.82 20.10 -11.78
CA GLU A 96 19.81 19.26 -12.40
C GLU A 96 20.49 18.05 -13.06
N PRO A 97 20.93 17.07 -12.26
CA PRO A 97 21.51 15.84 -12.79
C PRO A 97 20.43 15.02 -13.52
N THR A 98 20.85 14.23 -14.51
CA THR A 98 19.95 13.41 -15.32
C THR A 98 19.93 11.98 -14.80
N ALA A 99 18.73 11.39 -14.66
CA ALA A 99 18.58 10.00 -14.27
C ALA A 99 18.92 9.06 -15.45
N LEU A 100 20.00 8.28 -15.31
CA LEU A 100 20.49 7.33 -16.30
C LEU A 100 19.66 6.05 -16.31
N ALA A 101 19.59 5.41 -15.14
CA ALA A 101 19.02 4.08 -14.97
C ALA A 101 18.50 3.91 -13.54
N ARG A 102 17.56 2.98 -13.34
CA ARG A 102 16.96 2.65 -12.04
C ARG A 102 17.34 1.26 -11.60
N VAL A 103 17.69 1.07 -10.33
CA VAL A 103 17.87 -0.24 -9.69
C VAL A 103 16.86 -0.39 -8.56
N GLN A 104 16.35 -1.61 -8.37
CA GLN A 104 15.51 -1.97 -7.25
C GLN A 104 16.11 -3.14 -6.47
N LEU A 105 16.14 -3.00 -5.15
CA LEU A 105 16.79 -3.92 -4.22
C LEU A 105 15.83 -4.32 -3.11
N ILE A 106 15.69 -5.61 -2.83
CA ILE A 106 14.93 -6.11 -1.67
C ILE A 106 15.88 -6.27 -0.49
N ALA A 107 15.56 -5.63 0.64
CA ALA A 107 16.29 -5.77 1.88
C ALA A 107 16.09 -7.15 2.51
N ARG A 108 17.19 -7.87 2.72
CA ARG A 108 17.18 -9.24 3.27
C ARG A 108 16.98 -9.24 4.78
N THR A 109 16.62 -10.40 5.33
CA THR A 109 16.55 -10.63 6.78
C THR A 109 17.90 -10.43 7.50
N THR A 110 19.01 -10.50 6.75
CA THR A 110 20.39 -10.29 7.21
C THR A 110 20.87 -8.84 7.13
N LEU A 111 19.98 -7.89 6.79
CA LEU A 111 20.31 -6.47 6.65
C LEU A 111 21.05 -5.91 7.89
N THR A 112 22.23 -5.34 7.66
CA THR A 112 23.05 -4.71 8.70
C THR A 112 22.50 -3.35 9.16
N GLY A 113 23.04 -2.79 10.25
CA GLY A 113 22.60 -1.48 10.79
C GLY A 113 22.90 -0.27 9.88
N SER A 114 23.94 -0.40 9.05
CA SER A 114 24.39 0.62 8.09
C SER A 114 24.66 -0.07 6.75
N PRO A 115 23.60 -0.48 6.04
CA PRO A 115 23.75 -1.15 4.76
C PRO A 115 24.38 -0.20 3.74
N ALA A 116 25.12 -0.74 2.78
CA ALA A 116 25.85 0.06 1.81
C ALA A 116 25.50 -0.32 0.37
N VAL A 117 25.23 0.69 -0.45
CA VAL A 117 25.17 0.62 -1.91
C VAL A 117 26.13 1.69 -2.43
N ALA A 118 27.31 1.25 -2.87
CA ALA A 118 28.43 2.16 -3.13
C ALA A 118 28.96 1.97 -4.56
N PHE A 119 29.40 3.06 -5.17
CA PHE A 119 30.09 3.00 -6.46
C PHE A 119 31.48 2.41 -6.29
N SER A 120 31.89 1.57 -7.24
CA SER A 120 33.24 1.05 -7.28
C SER A 120 34.22 2.16 -7.66
N ARG A 121 35.24 2.34 -6.82
CA ARG A 121 36.33 3.33 -6.98
C ARG A 121 37.61 2.74 -7.56
N SER A 122 37.52 1.56 -8.18
CA SER A 122 38.64 0.93 -8.87
C SER A 122 38.77 1.46 -10.30
N ASP A 123 39.95 1.27 -10.91
CA ASP A 123 40.23 1.69 -12.31
C ASP A 123 39.34 1.00 -13.35
N ALA A 124 38.70 -0.13 -12.99
CA ALA A 124 37.70 -0.83 -13.82
C ALA A 124 36.25 -0.57 -13.34
N GLY A 125 36.06 0.43 -12.48
CA GLY A 125 34.81 0.78 -11.82
C GLY A 125 33.95 1.75 -12.64
N THR A 126 33.42 2.77 -11.97
CA THR A 126 32.57 3.77 -12.61
C THR A 126 33.42 4.78 -13.40
N VAL A 127 33.15 4.95 -14.70
CA VAL A 127 33.93 5.81 -15.60
C VAL A 127 33.06 6.54 -16.63
N PHE A 128 33.52 7.72 -17.07
CA PHE A 128 32.92 8.51 -18.15
C PHE A 128 33.86 8.64 -19.35
N GLY A 129 33.38 8.35 -20.56
CA GLY A 129 34.06 8.74 -21.78
C GLY A 129 33.70 10.18 -22.16
N LEU A 130 34.70 11.00 -22.45
CA LEU A 130 34.54 12.39 -22.87
C LEU A 130 34.82 12.52 -24.36
N VAL A 131 33.95 13.23 -25.09
CA VAL A 131 34.15 13.49 -26.52
C VAL A 131 35.48 14.23 -26.72
N GLY A 132 36.35 13.66 -27.56
CA GLY A 132 37.66 14.24 -27.88
C GLY A 132 38.77 13.92 -26.90
N GLN A 133 38.51 13.11 -25.86
CA GLN A 133 39.55 12.58 -24.97
C GLN A 133 39.85 11.11 -25.29
N SER A 134 41.11 10.72 -25.08
CA SER A 134 41.59 9.36 -25.38
C SER A 134 41.52 8.40 -24.19
N GLN A 135 41.42 8.94 -22.97
CA GLN A 135 41.25 8.17 -21.75
C GLN A 135 39.88 8.51 -21.13
N PRO A 136 39.17 7.51 -20.58
CA PRO A 136 37.98 7.78 -19.80
C PRO A 136 38.35 8.48 -18.49
N LEU A 137 37.44 9.32 -17.99
CA LEU A 137 37.53 9.96 -16.69
C LEU A 137 37.04 8.97 -15.61
N ASP A 138 37.91 8.62 -14.67
CA ASP A 138 37.61 7.76 -13.53
C ASP A 138 37.73 8.52 -12.19
N PHE A 139 37.55 7.81 -11.07
CA PHE A 139 37.63 8.39 -9.73
C PHE A 139 39.00 9.01 -9.42
N ASN A 140 40.09 8.38 -9.87
CA ASN A 140 41.46 8.85 -9.64
C ASN A 140 41.79 10.09 -10.49
N ASP A 141 41.12 10.23 -11.64
CA ASP A 141 41.26 11.35 -12.57
C ASP A 141 40.27 12.50 -12.30
N GLY A 142 39.46 12.41 -11.24
CA GLY A 142 38.61 13.50 -10.75
C GLY A 142 37.10 13.31 -10.93
N LEU A 143 36.65 12.11 -11.32
CA LEU A 143 35.22 11.76 -11.29
C LEU A 143 34.72 11.72 -9.85
N SER A 144 33.80 12.60 -9.51
CA SER A 144 33.20 12.63 -8.16
C SER A 144 32.00 11.68 -8.06
N LEU A 145 32.06 10.74 -7.11
CA LEU A 145 31.03 9.73 -6.85
C LEU A 145 30.39 9.97 -5.47
N THR A 146 29.06 9.85 -5.39
CA THR A 146 28.31 9.94 -4.13
C THR A 146 27.45 8.70 -3.93
N ASP A 147 27.87 7.86 -2.99
CA ASP A 147 27.14 6.64 -2.59
C ASP A 147 25.81 6.98 -1.90
N ALA A 148 24.93 5.99 -1.77
CA ALA A 148 23.71 6.15 -0.99
C ALA A 148 24.04 6.07 0.51
N ASP A 149 23.50 7.01 1.29
CA ASP A 149 23.51 6.98 2.74
C ASP A 149 22.27 6.24 3.25
N LEU A 150 22.43 4.95 3.53
CA LEU A 150 21.33 4.09 3.94
C LEU A 150 21.38 3.82 5.43
N LYS A 151 20.24 4.01 6.09
CA LYS A 151 20.07 3.69 7.50
C LYS A 151 19.04 2.59 7.67
N ARG A 152 19.43 1.50 8.35
CA ARG A 152 18.45 0.50 8.75
C ARG A 152 17.57 1.03 9.86
N GLN A 153 16.27 0.89 9.68
CA GLN A 153 15.25 1.12 10.71
C GLN A 153 14.28 -0.07 10.75
N PRO A 154 13.61 -0.32 11.88
CA PRO A 154 12.46 -1.21 11.86
C PRO A 154 11.36 -0.61 10.96
N ARG A 155 10.44 -1.45 10.49
CA ARG A 155 9.20 -0.98 9.89
C ARG A 155 8.37 -0.16 10.89
N GLY A 156 7.38 0.57 10.40
CA GLY A 156 6.52 1.39 11.23
C GLY A 156 5.63 0.56 12.17
N SER A 157 5.00 1.25 13.11
CA SER A 157 4.00 0.67 14.01
C SER A 157 2.80 1.61 14.18
N ILE A 158 1.63 1.03 14.41
CA ILE A 158 0.41 1.79 14.73
C ILE A 158 -0.07 1.37 16.11
N THR A 159 -0.39 2.33 16.97
CA THR A 159 -1.05 2.09 18.25
C THR A 159 -2.41 2.76 18.25
N ALA A 160 -3.41 2.09 18.81
CA ALA A 160 -4.74 2.66 18.97
C ALA A 160 -5.39 2.16 20.27
N THR A 161 -6.40 2.90 20.72
CA THR A 161 -7.31 2.44 21.77
C THR A 161 -8.72 2.38 21.19
N VAL A 162 -9.27 1.17 21.11
CA VAL A 162 -10.62 0.90 20.60
C VAL A 162 -11.51 0.55 21.78
N LYS A 163 -12.45 1.44 22.09
CA LYS A 163 -13.48 1.21 23.10
C LYS A 163 -14.75 0.74 22.42
N LEU A 164 -15.43 -0.17 23.08
CA LEU A 164 -16.68 -0.73 22.61
C LEU A 164 -17.83 -0.08 23.40
N GLU A 165 -18.82 0.44 22.68
CA GLU A 165 -20.08 0.86 23.30
C GLU A 165 -20.79 -0.35 23.93
N GLY A 166 -21.61 -0.12 24.97
CA GLY A 166 -22.21 -1.22 25.75
C GLY A 166 -21.26 -1.90 26.74
N HIS A 167 -19.94 -1.88 26.50
CA HIS A 167 -18.95 -2.47 27.42
C HIS A 167 -18.64 -1.60 28.64
N THR A 168 -19.02 -0.31 28.65
CA THR A 168 -18.78 0.58 29.79
C THR A 168 -19.96 0.59 30.76
N ALA A 169 -19.71 0.85 32.05
CA ALA A 169 -20.77 1.07 33.03
C ALA A 169 -21.75 2.19 32.57
N PRO A 170 -23.06 2.04 32.79
CA PRO A 170 -23.71 1.04 33.64
C PRO A 170 -24.03 -0.30 32.95
N LEU A 171 -23.85 -0.41 31.64
CA LEU A 171 -24.27 -1.59 30.87
C LEU A 171 -23.24 -2.73 30.91
N GLY A 172 -21.95 -2.40 30.87
CA GLY A 172 -20.87 -3.38 30.83
C GLY A 172 -19.86 -3.24 31.96
N SER A 173 -18.87 -4.13 31.94
CA SER A 173 -17.85 -4.29 33.00
C SER A 173 -16.67 -3.31 32.93
N GLY A 174 -16.58 -2.51 31.87
CA GLY A 174 -15.43 -1.68 31.52
C GLY A 174 -14.29 -2.45 30.84
N ASN A 175 -14.52 -3.73 30.49
CA ASN A 175 -13.56 -4.55 29.76
C ASN A 175 -13.79 -4.44 28.25
N HIS A 176 -12.81 -3.89 27.53
CA HIS A 176 -12.83 -3.74 26.07
C HIS A 176 -11.93 -4.77 25.36
N SER A 177 -11.58 -5.88 26.01
CA SER A 177 -10.85 -6.96 25.35
C SER A 177 -11.75 -7.65 24.33
N THR A 178 -11.33 -7.69 23.08
CA THR A 178 -12.00 -8.36 21.97
C THR A 178 -10.96 -8.81 20.93
N LEU A 179 -11.41 -9.52 19.91
CA LEU A 179 -10.64 -9.82 18.70
C LEU A 179 -11.19 -8.93 17.57
N LEU A 180 -10.38 -7.97 17.11
CA LEU A 180 -10.77 -7.04 16.05
C LEU A 180 -10.31 -7.55 14.69
N ASP A 181 -11.14 -7.42 13.67
CA ASP A 181 -10.71 -7.50 12.28
C ASP A 181 -10.04 -6.19 11.88
N ILE A 182 -8.79 -6.30 11.40
CA ILE A 182 -7.98 -5.18 10.97
C ILE A 182 -7.83 -5.20 9.46
N HIS A 183 -8.16 -4.05 8.87
CA HIS A 183 -7.99 -3.79 7.45
C HIS A 183 -7.05 -2.60 7.27
N LEU A 184 -5.87 -2.83 6.71
CA LEU A 184 -4.90 -1.78 6.40
C LEU A 184 -4.77 -1.68 4.88
N ARG A 185 -5.26 -0.58 4.31
CA ARG A 185 -5.43 -0.44 2.85
C ARG A 185 -4.74 0.80 2.33
N ALA A 186 -4.34 0.79 1.06
CA ALA A 186 -3.99 2.03 0.37
C ALA A 186 -5.22 2.94 0.27
N PRO A 187 -5.06 4.29 0.29
CA PRO A 187 -6.19 5.20 0.13
C PRO A 187 -6.98 4.92 -1.15
N GLY A 188 -8.27 4.64 -1.01
CA GLY A 188 -9.18 4.32 -2.11
C GLY A 188 -9.20 2.85 -2.54
N SER A 189 -8.38 1.98 -1.94
CA SER A 189 -8.42 0.53 -2.18
C SER A 189 -9.40 -0.17 -1.24
N THR A 190 -10.00 -1.26 -1.73
CA THR A 190 -10.80 -2.20 -0.94
C THR A 190 -10.02 -3.46 -0.55
N ILE A 191 -8.73 -3.53 -0.93
CA ILE A 191 -7.85 -4.67 -0.70
C ILE A 191 -6.88 -4.32 0.43
N ASP A 192 -6.76 -5.22 1.39
CA ASP A 192 -5.79 -5.13 2.47
C ASP A 192 -4.38 -5.37 1.95
N ILE A 193 -3.38 -4.79 2.61
CA ILE A 193 -2.00 -5.04 2.22
C ILE A 193 -1.65 -6.53 2.34
N ASP A 194 -1.18 -7.11 1.24
CA ASP A 194 -0.62 -8.47 1.23
C ASP A 194 0.89 -8.41 1.56
N ASP A 195 1.19 -8.08 2.82
CA ASP A 195 2.56 -8.07 3.32
C ASP A 195 2.75 -9.17 4.38
N ALA A 196 3.52 -10.19 4.01
CA ALA A 196 3.74 -11.37 4.85
C ALA A 196 4.42 -11.07 6.20
N ILE A 197 5.22 -9.99 6.30
CA ILE A 197 5.87 -9.61 7.56
C ILE A 197 4.85 -8.95 8.49
N PHE A 198 3.99 -8.09 7.95
CA PHE A 198 2.90 -7.45 8.68
C PHE A 198 1.89 -8.50 9.16
N ILE A 199 1.39 -9.35 8.27
CA ILE A 199 0.39 -10.38 8.61
C ILE A 199 0.95 -11.30 9.69
N ALA A 200 2.12 -11.90 9.48
CA ALA A 200 2.71 -12.85 10.44
C ALA A 200 3.02 -12.24 11.82
N ALA A 201 3.16 -10.92 11.92
CA ALA A 201 3.47 -10.24 13.17
C ALA A 201 2.24 -9.83 13.98
N ASN A 202 1.07 -9.72 13.34
CA ASN A 202 -0.12 -9.15 13.98
C ASN A 202 -1.32 -10.09 14.02
N ASP A 203 -1.42 -11.03 13.08
CA ASP A 203 -2.54 -11.95 12.99
C ASP A 203 -2.53 -12.95 14.16
N ALA A 204 -3.53 -12.83 15.02
CA ALA A 204 -3.77 -13.68 16.18
C ALA A 204 -4.58 -14.94 15.83
N ASN A 205 -5.16 -15.03 14.64
CA ASN A 205 -6.01 -16.12 14.17
C ASN A 205 -5.61 -16.61 12.77
N LEU A 206 -4.55 -17.41 12.69
CA LEU A 206 -4.07 -18.01 11.42
C LEU A 206 -5.03 -19.02 10.75
N SER A 207 -6.27 -19.17 11.24
CA SER A 207 -7.27 -20.08 10.66
C SER A 207 -8.19 -19.39 9.64
N THR A 208 -8.24 -18.07 9.67
CA THR A 208 -8.84 -17.20 8.65
C THR A 208 -7.75 -16.79 7.65
N THR A 209 -8.17 -16.34 6.46
CA THR A 209 -7.22 -16.00 5.37
C THR A 209 -7.54 -14.65 4.74
N ASP A 210 -8.59 -14.01 5.20
CA ASP A 210 -9.25 -12.85 4.60
C ASP A 210 -8.97 -11.55 5.36
N THR A 211 -8.59 -11.61 6.64
CA THR A 211 -8.33 -10.44 7.49
C THR A 211 -7.14 -10.68 8.42
N VAL A 212 -6.65 -9.60 9.06
CA VAL A 212 -5.68 -9.69 10.15
C VAL A 212 -6.43 -9.49 11.47
N GLU A 213 -6.53 -10.52 12.30
CA GLU A 213 -7.23 -10.41 13.58
C GLU A 213 -6.29 -10.01 14.71
N VAL A 214 -6.67 -8.97 15.46
CA VAL A 214 -5.83 -8.41 16.52
C VAL A 214 -6.58 -8.35 17.83
N ALA A 215 -6.01 -9.01 18.85
CA ALA A 215 -6.57 -8.98 20.20
C ALA A 215 -6.26 -7.65 20.90
N THR A 216 -7.30 -7.02 21.45
CA THR A 216 -7.16 -5.86 22.35
C THR A 216 -7.02 -6.31 23.80
N ASN A 217 -6.43 -5.45 24.64
CA ASN A 217 -6.45 -5.66 26.09
C ASN A 217 -7.72 -5.06 26.75
N ALA A 218 -7.84 -5.16 28.06
CA ALA A 218 -9.03 -4.69 28.79
C ALA A 218 -9.31 -3.18 28.65
N ALA A 219 -8.29 -2.37 28.34
CA ALA A 219 -8.46 -0.95 28.06
C ALA A 219 -8.85 -0.67 26.59
N GLY A 220 -8.88 -1.70 25.74
CA GLY A 220 -9.11 -1.59 24.30
C GLY A 220 -7.85 -1.29 23.50
N ALA A 221 -6.66 -1.37 24.11
CA ALA A 221 -5.43 -1.00 23.42
C ALA A 221 -4.97 -2.12 22.47
N LEU A 222 -4.58 -1.74 21.26
CA LEU A 222 -3.97 -2.58 20.25
C LEU A 222 -2.63 -1.99 19.77
N THR A 223 -1.79 -2.84 19.19
CA THR A 223 -0.54 -2.42 18.54
C THR A 223 -0.33 -3.25 17.29
N LEU A 224 -0.17 -2.57 16.16
CA LEU A 224 0.25 -3.14 14.89
C LEU A 224 1.73 -2.87 14.69
N VAL A 225 2.51 -3.90 14.35
CA VAL A 225 3.96 -3.80 14.09
C VAL A 225 4.30 -4.31 12.70
N GLY A 226 5.49 -3.97 12.20
CA GLY A 226 5.90 -4.46 10.88
C GLY A 226 5.17 -3.79 9.72
N VAL A 227 4.53 -2.64 9.96
CA VAL A 227 3.77 -1.90 8.96
C VAL A 227 4.74 -1.30 7.92
N PRO A 228 4.64 -1.68 6.64
CA PRO A 228 5.51 -1.11 5.60
C PRO A 228 5.39 0.41 5.55
N ALA A 229 6.46 1.09 5.12
CA ALA A 229 6.37 2.53 4.90
C ALA A 229 5.41 2.83 3.74
N GLY A 230 4.49 3.78 3.94
CA GLY A 230 3.45 4.05 2.95
C GLY A 230 2.37 5.00 3.44
N ARG A 231 1.31 5.09 2.65
CA ARG A 231 0.08 5.84 2.97
C ARG A 231 -1.04 4.82 3.12
N TYR A 232 -1.79 4.90 4.20
CA TYR A 232 -2.81 3.91 4.52
C TYR A 232 -4.08 4.52 5.08
N VAL A 233 -5.16 3.77 4.97
CA VAL A 233 -6.38 3.91 5.78
C VAL A 233 -6.47 2.65 6.64
N LEU A 234 -6.57 2.82 7.95
CA LEU A 234 -6.82 1.73 8.90
C LEU A 234 -8.31 1.65 9.15
N THR A 235 -8.91 0.48 8.97
CA THR A 235 -10.28 0.17 9.39
C THR A 235 -10.25 -0.94 10.42
N VAL A 236 -11.03 -0.78 11.48
CA VAL A 236 -11.20 -1.75 12.57
C VAL A 236 -12.67 -2.17 12.63
N LYS A 237 -12.92 -3.46 12.76
CA LYS A 237 -14.25 -4.04 12.91
C LYS A 237 -14.25 -4.96 14.13
N ASP A 238 -15.32 -4.89 14.90
CA ASP A 238 -15.62 -5.79 16.01
C ASP A 238 -16.97 -6.44 15.73
N THR A 239 -17.22 -7.57 16.37
CA THR A 239 -18.55 -8.19 16.41
C THR A 239 -19.56 -7.18 17.00
N SER A 240 -20.76 -7.10 16.43
CA SER A 240 -21.85 -6.27 16.96
C SER A 240 -21.68 -4.75 16.86
N HIS A 241 -20.56 -4.25 16.32
CA HIS A 241 -20.25 -2.83 16.23
C HIS A 241 -20.00 -2.41 14.80
N ILE A 242 -20.42 -1.21 14.41
CA ILE A 242 -20.06 -0.67 13.10
C ILE A 242 -18.55 -0.44 13.00
N SER A 243 -17.95 -0.71 11.84
CA SER A 243 -16.52 -0.49 11.67
C SER A 243 -16.16 1.00 11.77
N GLY A 244 -15.01 1.28 12.37
CA GLY A 244 -14.41 2.59 12.43
C GLY A 244 -13.17 2.66 11.56
N ARG A 245 -12.90 3.80 10.92
CA ARG A 245 -11.66 3.99 10.13
C ARG A 245 -10.93 5.28 10.45
N THR A 246 -9.64 5.31 10.16
CA THR A 246 -8.87 6.56 10.18
C THR A 246 -9.05 7.34 8.88
N ASP A 247 -8.63 8.61 8.86
CA ASP A 247 -8.23 9.25 7.61
C ASP A 247 -6.89 8.65 7.12
N THR A 248 -6.37 9.15 6.01
CA THR A 248 -5.10 8.73 5.44
C THR A 248 -3.94 9.02 6.40
N ILE A 249 -3.36 7.96 6.95
CA ILE A 249 -2.13 8.03 7.74
C ILE A 249 -0.91 7.82 6.84
N VAL A 250 0.18 8.52 7.14
CA VAL A 250 1.48 8.33 6.49
C VAL A 250 2.42 7.70 7.51
N ILE A 251 3.01 6.56 7.16
CA ILE A 251 3.90 5.81 8.04
C ILE A 251 5.27 5.72 7.39
N ARG A 252 6.32 6.08 8.14
CA ARG A 252 7.72 5.87 7.75
C ARG A 252 8.35 4.75 8.56
N ASN A 253 9.47 4.23 8.07
CA ASN A 253 10.28 3.29 8.84
C ASN A 253 10.73 3.93 10.17
N GLY A 254 10.63 3.17 11.26
CA GLY A 254 10.92 3.61 12.62
C GLY A 254 9.88 4.56 13.24
N GLU A 255 8.80 4.89 12.53
CA GLU A 255 7.74 5.77 13.02
C GLU A 255 6.66 4.96 13.77
N THR A 256 6.16 5.52 14.87
CA THR A 256 4.98 5.03 15.57
C THR A 256 3.87 6.06 15.44
N ILE A 257 2.74 5.65 14.85
CA ILE A 257 1.53 6.48 14.77
C ILE A 257 0.57 6.07 15.89
N ASP A 258 0.19 7.02 16.75
CA ASP A 258 -0.90 6.83 17.71
C ASP A 258 -2.19 7.43 17.18
N VAL A 259 -3.15 6.59 16.81
CA VAL A 259 -4.41 6.98 16.16
C VAL A 259 -5.31 7.80 17.07
N VAL A 260 -5.21 7.70 18.40
CA VAL A 260 -6.17 8.36 19.31
C VAL A 260 -5.54 9.52 20.07
N ASN A 261 -4.24 9.46 20.36
CA ASN A 261 -3.56 10.51 21.14
C ASN A 261 -2.64 11.42 20.31
N SER A 262 -2.45 11.18 19.02
CA SER A 262 -1.60 12.04 18.18
C SER A 262 -2.39 13.21 17.60
N ILE A 263 -1.98 14.42 17.96
CA ILE A 263 -2.15 15.59 17.09
C ILE A 263 -1.00 15.52 16.09
N SER A 264 -1.28 15.12 14.85
CA SER A 264 -0.29 15.24 13.78
C SER A 264 0.17 16.70 13.66
N ALA A 265 1.43 16.95 13.30
CA ALA A 265 1.94 18.30 13.07
C ALA A 265 1.19 19.04 11.93
N ALA A 266 0.42 18.32 11.12
CA ALA A 266 -0.70 18.84 10.35
C ALA A 266 -1.99 18.64 11.16
N LEU A 267 -2.64 19.74 11.53
CA LEU A 267 -3.85 19.88 12.36
C LEU A 267 -5.06 19.03 11.91
N GLU A 268 -4.97 17.71 12.01
CA GLU A 268 -6.06 16.76 11.79
C GLU A 268 -6.17 15.88 13.04
N VAL A 269 -7.38 15.78 13.57
CA VAL A 269 -7.69 14.88 14.70
C VAL A 269 -7.58 13.47 14.16
N LEU A 270 -6.61 12.70 14.64
CA LEU A 270 -6.59 11.26 14.40
C LEU A 270 -7.60 10.60 15.34
N GLY A 271 -8.37 9.68 14.78
CA GLY A 271 -9.41 8.93 15.47
C GLY A 271 -10.15 8.03 14.48
N PHE A 272 -11.08 7.24 14.99
CA PHE A 272 -11.99 6.46 14.18
C PHE A 272 -13.21 7.30 13.79
N PHE A 273 -13.48 7.32 12.49
CA PHE A 273 -14.62 7.93 11.84
C PHE A 273 -15.56 6.83 11.35
N GLY A 274 -16.87 7.11 11.37
CA GLY A 274 -17.84 6.36 10.57
C GLY A 274 -17.73 6.73 9.09
N SER A 275 -18.73 6.34 8.29
CA SER A 275 -18.79 6.79 6.90
C SER A 275 -20.20 7.06 6.39
N ASP A 276 -20.32 7.96 5.42
CA ASP A 276 -21.58 8.18 4.74
C ASP A 276 -21.81 7.11 3.66
N LEU A 277 -22.96 7.14 2.99
CA LEU A 277 -23.30 6.24 1.87
C LEU A 277 -22.27 6.21 0.73
N ARG A 278 -21.41 7.24 0.62
CA ARG A 278 -20.37 7.39 -0.42
C ARG A 278 -19.00 6.96 0.11
N GLY A 279 -18.91 6.52 1.37
CA GLY A 279 -17.66 6.18 1.98
C GLY A 279 -16.77 7.36 2.28
N ASP A 280 -17.32 8.57 2.41
CA ASP A 280 -16.64 9.74 2.94
C ASP A 280 -16.65 9.69 4.48
N PRO A 281 -15.60 10.16 5.20
CA PRO A 281 -15.61 10.10 6.65
C PRO A 281 -16.73 10.98 7.19
N THR A 282 -17.53 10.46 8.11
CA THR A 282 -18.56 11.25 8.80
C THR A 282 -17.97 11.90 10.03
N SER A 283 -18.79 12.26 11.03
CA SER A 283 -18.28 12.75 12.31
C SER A 283 -17.28 11.76 12.91
N ILE A 284 -16.27 12.32 13.60
CA ILE A 284 -15.42 11.52 14.50
C ILE A 284 -16.36 10.75 15.43
N LEU A 285 -16.17 9.44 15.53
CA LEU A 285 -16.99 8.63 16.43
C LEU A 285 -16.85 9.16 17.87
N PRO A 286 -17.89 9.04 18.71
CA PRO A 286 -17.90 9.61 20.06
C PRO A 286 -16.65 9.29 20.90
N SER A 287 -16.42 10.08 21.94
CA SER A 287 -15.28 9.95 22.86
C SER A 287 -13.90 9.95 22.18
N THR A 288 -13.50 11.14 21.70
CA THR A 288 -12.19 11.41 21.08
C THR A 288 -11.84 10.48 19.90
N GLY A 289 -12.83 9.92 19.20
CA GLY A 289 -12.60 8.98 18.09
C GLY A 289 -12.10 7.61 18.53
N SER A 290 -12.28 7.23 19.80
CA SER A 290 -11.83 5.93 20.31
C SER A 290 -12.93 4.89 20.43
N GLN A 291 -14.20 5.29 20.42
CA GLN A 291 -15.33 4.39 20.66
C GLN A 291 -16.00 3.96 19.35
N MET A 292 -16.14 2.65 19.17
CA MET A 292 -16.99 2.05 18.14
C MET A 292 -18.44 2.00 18.63
N ILE A 293 -19.37 2.25 17.71
CA ILE A 293 -20.80 2.30 18.01
C ILE A 293 -21.39 0.89 17.93
N ALA A 294 -22.15 0.52 18.94
CA ALA A 294 -22.73 -0.82 19.05
C ALA A 294 -24.11 -0.89 18.39
N GLY A 295 -24.49 -2.08 17.93
CA GLY A 295 -25.83 -2.39 17.43
C GLY A 295 -25.87 -3.05 16.06
N ASP A 296 -24.72 -3.27 15.41
CA ASP A 296 -24.64 -3.97 14.12
C ASP A 296 -24.51 -5.49 14.34
N VAL A 297 -25.61 -6.09 14.79
CA VAL A 297 -25.71 -7.51 15.16
C VAL A 297 -25.76 -8.42 13.92
N SER A 298 -26.23 -7.87 12.80
CA SER A 298 -26.24 -8.53 11.51
C SER A 298 -24.87 -8.53 10.82
N GLU A 299 -23.93 -7.72 11.32
CA GLU A 299 -22.57 -7.53 10.81
C GLU A 299 -22.54 -6.98 9.38
N ASP A 300 -23.59 -6.28 8.97
CA ASP A 300 -23.74 -5.70 7.63
C ASP A 300 -23.25 -4.24 7.55
N ASN A 301 -22.71 -3.73 8.66
CA ASN A 301 -22.20 -2.37 8.83
C ASN A 301 -23.30 -1.29 8.80
N GLU A 302 -24.54 -1.66 9.06
CA GLU A 302 -25.69 -0.79 9.30
C GLU A 302 -26.35 -1.15 10.65
N ILE A 303 -27.05 -0.20 11.26
CA ILE A 303 -27.86 -0.46 12.46
C ILE A 303 -29.32 -0.17 12.12
N ASN A 304 -30.11 -1.22 11.92
CA ASN A 304 -31.48 -1.15 11.43
C ASN A 304 -32.40 -2.20 12.09
N GLU A 305 -33.57 -2.45 11.48
CA GLU A 305 -34.58 -3.39 11.99
C GLU A 305 -34.08 -4.83 12.07
N ASP A 306 -33.18 -5.23 11.17
CA ASP A 306 -32.65 -6.59 11.11
C ASP A 306 -31.83 -6.90 12.38
N ASP A 307 -31.03 -5.96 12.88
CA ASP A 307 -30.26 -6.12 14.11
C ASP A 307 -31.16 -6.29 15.34
N VAL A 308 -32.23 -5.49 15.41
CA VAL A 308 -33.22 -5.59 16.49
C VAL A 308 -33.92 -6.95 16.46
N ASN A 309 -34.27 -7.43 15.26
CA ASN A 309 -34.89 -8.74 15.10
C ASN A 309 -33.94 -9.87 15.53
N LEU A 310 -32.63 -9.76 15.26
CA LEU A 310 -31.63 -10.73 15.72
C LEU A 310 -31.50 -10.75 17.24
N ILE A 311 -31.50 -9.60 17.91
CA ILE A 311 -31.51 -9.52 19.38
C ILE A 311 -32.74 -10.21 19.96
N ILE A 312 -33.93 -9.92 19.41
CA ILE A 312 -35.18 -10.53 19.88
C ILE A 312 -35.17 -12.05 19.65
N ALA A 313 -34.59 -12.51 18.54
CA ALA A 313 -34.47 -13.94 18.23
C ALA A 313 -33.50 -14.67 19.18
N ALA A 314 -32.49 -13.98 19.70
CA ALA A 314 -31.49 -14.52 20.63
C ALA A 314 -31.84 -14.33 22.13
N TRP A 315 -32.99 -13.73 22.45
CA TRP A 315 -33.35 -13.29 23.80
C TRP A 315 -33.21 -14.38 24.89
N GLY A 316 -32.56 -14.01 25.99
CA GLY A 316 -32.33 -14.87 27.16
C GLY A 316 -30.88 -15.31 27.29
N THR A 317 -30.65 -16.55 27.73
CA THR A 317 -29.31 -17.06 28.10
C THR A 317 -28.89 -18.30 27.29
N ASN A 318 -29.64 -18.64 26.25
CA ASN A 318 -29.36 -19.81 25.43
C ASN A 318 -28.31 -19.51 24.35
N LYS A 319 -27.04 -19.73 24.69
CA LYS A 319 -25.88 -19.53 23.78
C LYS A 319 -25.91 -20.35 22.49
N ALA A 320 -26.81 -21.33 22.38
CA ALA A 320 -26.98 -22.12 21.16
C ALA A 320 -27.92 -21.47 20.12
N LEU A 321 -28.55 -20.34 20.46
CA LEU A 321 -29.37 -19.60 19.50
C LEU A 321 -28.47 -18.95 18.43
N PRO A 322 -28.93 -18.89 17.16
CA PRO A 322 -28.25 -18.10 16.13
C PRO A 322 -28.03 -16.67 16.59
N SER A 323 -26.88 -16.09 16.24
CA SER A 323 -26.51 -14.73 16.57
C SER A 323 -26.48 -14.39 18.07
N PHE A 324 -26.48 -15.38 18.97
CA PHE A 324 -26.44 -15.11 20.42
C PHE A 324 -25.21 -14.27 20.80
N HIS A 325 -24.04 -14.66 20.31
CA HIS A 325 -22.79 -13.96 20.62
C HIS A 325 -22.77 -12.54 20.05
N GLN A 326 -23.36 -12.33 18.87
CA GLN A 326 -23.55 -11.01 18.29
C GLN A 326 -24.57 -10.16 19.09
N ALA A 327 -25.61 -10.80 19.60
CA ALA A 327 -26.69 -10.11 20.31
C ALA A 327 -26.36 -9.78 21.78
N ASP A 328 -25.37 -10.45 22.37
CA ASP A 328 -24.86 -10.22 23.73
C ASP A 328 -23.79 -9.12 23.71
N ILE A 329 -24.22 -7.88 23.43
CA ILE A 329 -23.35 -6.75 23.11
C ILE A 329 -22.46 -6.36 24.29
N ASN A 330 -22.97 -6.45 25.51
CA ASN A 330 -22.18 -6.13 26.70
C ASN A 330 -21.37 -7.32 27.25
N ASN A 331 -21.45 -8.49 26.60
CA ASN A 331 -20.78 -9.74 26.97
C ASN A 331 -21.06 -10.15 28.42
N ASP A 332 -22.32 -10.05 28.86
CA ASP A 332 -22.75 -10.44 30.20
C ASP A 332 -23.39 -11.83 30.28
N ASP A 333 -23.33 -12.58 29.16
CA ASP A 333 -23.95 -13.89 28.95
C ASP A 333 -25.50 -13.87 28.94
N ILE A 334 -26.11 -12.69 28.78
CA ILE A 334 -27.57 -12.51 28.76
C ILE A 334 -27.96 -11.53 27.64
N VAL A 335 -28.60 -12.03 26.59
CA VAL A 335 -29.26 -11.17 25.60
C VAL A 335 -30.57 -10.64 26.17
N GLY A 336 -30.68 -9.33 26.37
CA GLY A 336 -31.85 -8.74 26.99
C GLY A 336 -32.06 -7.25 26.71
N ALA A 337 -32.67 -6.59 27.71
CA ALA A 337 -33.07 -5.19 27.58
C ALA A 337 -31.86 -4.25 27.48
N SER A 338 -30.71 -4.61 28.07
CA SER A 338 -29.44 -3.89 27.96
C SER A 338 -28.98 -3.82 26.51
N ASP A 339 -28.92 -4.97 25.83
CA ASP A 339 -28.47 -5.09 24.44
C ASP A 339 -29.45 -4.40 23.49
N LEU A 340 -30.74 -4.64 23.70
CA LEU A 340 -31.77 -3.97 22.91
C LEU A 340 -31.72 -2.45 23.08
N THR A 341 -31.43 -1.95 24.29
CA THR A 341 -31.35 -0.50 24.54
C THR A 341 -30.18 0.13 23.80
N VAL A 342 -28.99 -0.49 23.81
CA VAL A 342 -27.82 0.06 23.11
C VAL A 342 -28.00 0.02 21.59
N THR A 343 -28.55 -1.06 21.04
CA THR A 343 -28.86 -1.14 19.60
C THR A 343 -29.90 -0.11 19.20
N THR A 344 -30.99 0.02 19.96
CA THR A 344 -32.06 0.96 19.62
C THR A 344 -31.67 2.43 19.84
N SER A 345 -30.69 2.73 20.70
CA SER A 345 -30.15 4.10 20.81
C SER A 345 -29.39 4.55 19.58
N ASN A 346 -28.86 3.60 18.79
CA ASN A 346 -28.12 3.86 17.56
C ASN A 346 -28.94 3.60 16.29
N PHE A 347 -30.23 3.29 16.45
CA PHE A 347 -31.13 2.94 15.36
C PHE A 347 -31.31 4.10 14.37
N GLY A 348 -31.04 3.84 13.09
CA GLY A 348 -31.21 4.84 12.04
C GLY A 348 -30.37 6.10 12.26
N ASN A 349 -29.18 5.96 12.89
CA ASN A 349 -28.30 7.09 13.11
C ASN A 349 -28.08 7.84 11.77
N SER A 350 -28.14 9.17 11.84
CA SER A 350 -27.91 10.06 10.69
C SER A 350 -26.42 10.27 10.37
N GLU A 351 -25.53 9.56 11.09
CA GLU A 351 -24.07 9.63 11.04
C GLU A 351 -23.46 8.53 10.14
N GLY A 352 -24.30 7.70 9.53
CA GLY A 352 -23.94 6.83 8.42
C GLY A 352 -23.47 5.43 8.83
N PHE A 353 -23.20 4.64 7.81
CA PHE A 353 -22.78 3.25 7.87
C PHE A 353 -21.39 3.14 8.53
N GLY A 354 -21.01 1.93 8.96
CA GLY A 354 -19.62 1.65 9.29
C GLY A 354 -18.70 1.95 8.11
N ALA A 355 -17.41 2.13 8.39
CA ALA A 355 -16.40 2.39 7.37
C ALA A 355 -16.50 1.41 6.18
N PRO A 356 -16.42 1.88 4.93
CA PRO A 356 -16.59 1.02 3.79
C PRO A 356 -15.46 0.00 3.69
N PRO A 357 -15.70 -1.12 2.99
CA PRO A 357 -16.95 -1.48 2.32
C PRO A 357 -18.06 -1.93 3.30
N VAL A 358 -19.29 -1.46 3.06
CA VAL A 358 -20.51 -1.93 3.73
C VAL A 358 -20.97 -3.16 2.96
N TYR A 359 -20.72 -4.35 3.50
CA TYR A 359 -21.10 -5.60 2.85
C TYR A 359 -22.46 -6.07 3.36
N LYS A 360 -23.50 -5.87 2.56
CA LYS A 360 -24.74 -6.62 2.74
C LYS A 360 -24.57 -7.99 2.10
N THR A 361 -24.37 -9.02 2.91
CA THR A 361 -24.47 -10.41 2.42
C THR A 361 -25.91 -10.70 2.04
N LEU A 362 -26.24 -10.59 0.76
CA LEU A 362 -27.51 -11.09 0.24
C LEU A 362 -27.43 -12.62 0.14
N ALA A 363 -28.44 -13.31 0.67
CA ALA A 363 -28.47 -14.78 0.85
C ALA A 363 -28.34 -15.63 -0.44
N SER A 364 -28.13 -15.02 -1.61
CA SER A 364 -27.70 -15.66 -2.86
C SER A 364 -27.39 -14.60 -3.92
N PRO A 365 -26.11 -14.33 -4.21
CA PRO A 365 -25.68 -14.38 -5.61
C PRO A 365 -24.26 -14.95 -5.79
N SER A 366 -24.09 -15.82 -6.79
CA SER A 366 -22.77 -16.32 -7.20
C SER A 366 -22.17 -15.41 -8.29
N ASN A 367 -20.95 -14.92 -8.08
CA ASN A 367 -20.11 -14.35 -9.15
C ASN A 367 -19.26 -15.44 -9.83
N GLU A 368 -19.64 -16.72 -9.74
CA GLU A 368 -18.90 -17.86 -10.33
C GLU A 368 -18.69 -17.76 -11.84
N ARG A 369 -19.52 -16.96 -12.53
CA ARG A 369 -19.43 -16.71 -13.97
C ARG A 369 -18.75 -15.39 -14.30
N ALA A 370 -18.43 -14.57 -13.29
CA ALA A 370 -17.77 -13.29 -13.49
C ALA A 370 -16.42 -13.50 -14.18
N GLN A 371 -16.16 -12.70 -15.21
CA GLN A 371 -14.94 -12.80 -15.99
C GLN A 371 -14.36 -11.40 -16.22
N LEU A 372 -13.03 -11.29 -16.09
CA LEU A 372 -12.29 -10.13 -16.57
C LEU A 372 -11.79 -10.39 -18.00
N ASP A 373 -12.05 -9.47 -18.91
CA ASP A 373 -11.60 -9.50 -20.30
C ASP A 373 -10.81 -8.22 -20.59
N ILE A 374 -9.67 -8.35 -21.24
CA ILE A 374 -8.81 -7.21 -21.58
C ILE A 374 -8.81 -7.07 -23.09
N ARG A 375 -9.29 -5.93 -23.58
CA ARG A 375 -9.40 -5.64 -25.00
C ARG A 375 -8.48 -4.51 -25.41
N VAL A 376 -7.67 -4.77 -26.41
CA VAL A 376 -6.89 -3.72 -27.07
C VAL A 376 -7.80 -2.97 -28.04
N VAL A 377 -8.07 -1.70 -27.76
CA VAL A 377 -8.99 -0.84 -28.54
C VAL A 377 -8.29 0.28 -29.31
N GLY A 378 -6.99 0.46 -29.08
CA GLY A 378 -6.18 1.46 -29.76
C GLY A 378 -4.89 0.90 -30.34
N GLY A 379 -4.40 1.51 -31.41
CA GLY A 379 -3.15 1.14 -32.08
C GLY A 379 -3.26 1.22 -33.60
N PRO A 380 -2.13 1.12 -34.33
CA PRO A 380 -2.15 1.12 -35.78
C PRO A 380 -2.89 -0.12 -36.29
N PRO A 381 -3.95 0.03 -37.12
CA PRO A 381 -4.68 -1.10 -37.66
C PRO A 381 -3.73 -1.96 -38.51
N ASN A 382 -3.49 -3.20 -38.06
CA ASN A 382 -2.62 -4.20 -38.70
C ASN A 382 -1.13 -3.87 -38.74
N GLY A 383 -0.63 -2.98 -37.87
CA GLY A 383 0.78 -2.60 -37.81
C GLY A 383 1.51 -3.11 -36.57
N ALA A 384 2.81 -3.34 -36.68
CA ALA A 384 3.68 -3.44 -35.52
C ALA A 384 3.72 -2.08 -34.80
N TYR A 385 3.55 -2.09 -33.47
CA TYR A 385 3.68 -0.89 -32.63
C TYR A 385 5.10 -0.33 -32.73
N ARG A 386 5.20 0.99 -32.85
CA ARG A 386 6.45 1.75 -32.80
C ARG A 386 6.55 2.50 -31.49
N THR A 387 7.77 2.83 -31.08
CA THR A 387 8.00 3.71 -29.94
C THR A 387 7.25 5.03 -30.13
N GLY A 388 6.43 5.39 -29.14
CA GLY A 388 5.57 6.58 -29.18
C GLY A 388 4.13 6.34 -29.65
N ASP A 389 3.82 5.16 -30.20
CA ASP A 389 2.44 4.80 -30.51
C ASP A 389 1.61 4.62 -29.24
N LEU A 390 0.32 4.99 -29.31
CA LEU A 390 -0.61 4.83 -28.21
C LEU A 390 -1.36 3.50 -28.33
N LEU A 391 -1.24 2.68 -27.28
CA LEU A 391 -2.03 1.47 -27.08
C LEU A 391 -3.23 1.81 -26.19
N GLY A 392 -4.44 1.66 -26.72
CA GLY A 392 -5.65 1.74 -25.92
C GLY A 392 -5.99 0.37 -25.37
N VAL A 393 -6.20 0.27 -24.06
CA VAL A 393 -6.63 -0.96 -23.39
C VAL A 393 -7.93 -0.67 -22.66
N GLU A 394 -8.95 -1.48 -22.91
CA GLU A 394 -10.20 -1.51 -22.15
C GLU A 394 -10.22 -2.78 -21.30
N VAL A 395 -10.66 -2.62 -20.06
CA VAL A 395 -10.89 -3.73 -19.15
C VAL A 395 -12.40 -3.88 -18.99
N HIS A 396 -12.89 -5.05 -19.37
CA HIS A 396 -14.30 -5.43 -19.32
C HIS A 396 -14.46 -6.43 -18.19
N ALA A 397 -15.46 -6.20 -17.33
CA ALA A 397 -15.91 -7.22 -16.40
C ALA A 397 -17.28 -7.70 -16.86
N LEU A 398 -17.36 -8.99 -17.15
CA LEU A 398 -18.51 -9.65 -17.77
C LEU A 398 -19.19 -10.56 -16.74
N ASP A 399 -20.49 -10.81 -16.93
CA ASP A 399 -21.29 -11.72 -16.11
C ASP A 399 -21.18 -11.44 -14.60
N LEU A 400 -21.00 -10.17 -14.26
CA LEU A 400 -21.01 -9.69 -12.88
C LEU A 400 -22.44 -9.76 -12.33
N GLY A 401 -22.56 -10.38 -11.16
CA GLY A 401 -23.76 -10.31 -10.34
C GLY A 401 -23.79 -9.01 -9.53
N GLN A 402 -23.98 -9.13 -8.22
CA GLN A 402 -23.89 -7.99 -7.32
C GLN A 402 -22.42 -7.60 -7.15
N LEU A 403 -22.10 -6.36 -7.50
CA LEU A 403 -20.77 -5.78 -7.42
C LEU A 403 -20.84 -4.53 -6.55
N ALA A 404 -20.18 -4.57 -5.38
CA ALA A 404 -20.04 -3.41 -4.50
C ALA A 404 -18.79 -2.57 -4.83
N GLY A 405 -17.78 -3.21 -5.42
CA GLY A 405 -16.50 -2.63 -5.80
C GLY A 405 -15.75 -3.62 -6.68
N PHE A 406 -14.79 -3.14 -7.45
CA PHE A 406 -13.84 -4.00 -8.15
C PHE A 406 -12.49 -3.31 -8.17
N GLU A 407 -11.45 -4.10 -8.04
CA GLU A 407 -10.07 -3.70 -8.25
C GLU A 407 -9.44 -4.78 -9.12
N PHE A 408 -8.51 -4.40 -10.00
CA PHE A 408 -7.79 -5.34 -10.84
C PHE A 408 -6.36 -4.86 -11.00
N ASP A 409 -5.44 -5.82 -10.98
CA ASP A 409 -4.05 -5.57 -11.32
C ASP A 409 -3.83 -5.86 -12.81
N LEU A 410 -3.34 -4.86 -13.54
CA LEU A 410 -2.90 -5.04 -14.91
C LEU A 410 -1.38 -5.14 -14.96
N ALA A 411 -0.87 -6.36 -15.04
CA ALA A 411 0.54 -6.59 -15.34
C ALA A 411 0.84 -6.18 -16.78
N TYR A 412 1.87 -5.37 -16.98
CA TYR A 412 2.36 -4.97 -18.30
C TYR A 412 3.90 -5.00 -18.32
N ASP A 413 4.47 -5.10 -19.52
CA ASP A 413 5.91 -5.01 -19.75
C ASP A 413 6.32 -3.52 -19.71
N ASP A 414 6.83 -3.07 -18.56
CA ASP A 414 7.21 -1.69 -18.31
C ASP A 414 8.46 -1.25 -19.07
N THR A 415 9.21 -2.19 -19.64
CA THR A 415 10.32 -1.91 -20.55
C THR A 415 9.84 -1.49 -21.94
N ARG A 416 8.58 -1.78 -22.28
CA ARG A 416 7.98 -1.51 -23.60
C ARG A 416 6.80 -0.57 -23.54
N LEU A 417 6.07 -0.57 -22.43
CA LEU A 417 4.85 0.18 -22.24
C LEU A 417 5.01 1.11 -21.05
N ARG A 418 4.56 2.36 -21.23
CA ARG A 418 4.47 3.33 -20.14
C ARG A 418 3.00 3.71 -19.96
N PRO A 419 2.40 3.49 -18.79
CA PRO A 419 1.02 3.90 -18.54
C PRO A 419 0.93 5.43 -18.61
N LEU A 420 -0.14 5.92 -19.23
CA LEU A 420 -0.46 7.34 -19.30
C LEU A 420 -1.66 7.60 -18.39
N ALA A 421 -1.40 7.71 -17.08
CA ALA A 421 -2.43 7.80 -16.04
C ALA A 421 -3.46 8.92 -16.29
N ASP A 422 -3.02 10.07 -16.82
CA ASP A 422 -3.85 11.23 -17.14
C ASP A 422 -4.87 10.99 -18.26
N ARG A 423 -4.83 9.83 -18.91
CA ARG A 423 -5.73 9.43 -20.00
C ARG A 423 -6.64 8.26 -19.64
N THR A 424 -6.70 7.90 -18.36
CA THR A 424 -7.62 6.89 -17.87
C THR A 424 -9.05 7.42 -17.97
N GLN A 425 -9.93 6.68 -18.65
CA GLN A 425 -11.35 6.97 -18.68
C GLN A 425 -12.08 5.96 -17.81
N ARG A 426 -13.02 6.45 -17.01
CA ARG A 426 -13.86 5.60 -16.16
C ARG A 426 -14.82 4.79 -17.04
N GLY A 427 -14.91 3.49 -16.79
CA GLY A 427 -15.94 2.63 -17.37
C GLY A 427 -17.34 2.90 -16.80
N ASP A 428 -18.33 2.15 -17.29
CA ASP A 428 -19.75 2.32 -17.00
C ASP A 428 -20.35 1.17 -16.17
N ILE A 429 -19.50 0.31 -15.59
CA ILE A 429 -19.87 -0.87 -14.81
C ILE A 429 -20.86 -0.61 -13.65
N PHE A 430 -20.88 0.61 -13.10
CA PHE A 430 -21.84 1.04 -12.08
C PHE A 430 -22.95 1.95 -12.62
N ALA A 431 -22.94 2.30 -13.90
CA ALA A 431 -23.97 3.15 -14.52
C ALA A 431 -25.40 2.57 -14.39
N PRO A 432 -25.63 1.24 -14.39
CA PRO A 432 -26.94 0.65 -14.12
C PRO A 432 -27.39 0.75 -12.66
N ASN A 433 -26.47 1.02 -11.72
CA ASN A 433 -26.77 1.18 -10.30
C ASN A 433 -26.40 2.60 -9.82
N PRO A 434 -27.26 3.60 -10.06
CA PRO A 434 -27.01 5.00 -9.68
C PRO A 434 -26.90 5.20 -8.16
N HIS A 435 -27.25 4.20 -7.34
CA HIS A 435 -27.17 4.24 -5.88
C HIS A 435 -25.97 3.46 -5.29
N GLY A 436 -25.23 2.69 -6.11
CA GLY A 436 -24.08 1.87 -5.67
C GLY A 436 -22.72 2.32 -6.22
N SER A 437 -22.66 3.43 -6.94
CA SER A 437 -21.40 4.03 -7.42
C SER A 437 -20.80 4.90 -6.32
N VAL A 438 -19.79 4.38 -5.61
CA VAL A 438 -19.05 5.06 -4.52
C VAL A 438 -18.20 6.25 -5.03
N LEU A 439 -18.13 6.49 -6.34
CA LEU A 439 -17.34 7.57 -6.93
C LEU A 439 -18.11 8.33 -8.00
N GLN A 440 -19.16 9.08 -7.66
CA GLN A 440 -19.59 10.18 -8.54
C GLN A 440 -18.81 11.43 -8.14
N THR A 441 -17.89 11.86 -9.01
CA THR A 441 -17.28 13.20 -8.98
C THR A 441 -18.34 14.29 -9.11
#